data_AF-A0A291QV40-F1
#
_entry.id   AF-A0A291QV40-F1
#
_cell.length_a   1.000
_cell.length_b   1.000
_cell.length_c   1.000
_cell.angle_alpha   90.00
_cell.angle_beta   90.00
_cell.angle_gamma   90.00
#
_symmetry.space_group_name_H-M   'P 1'
#
loop_
_entity.id
_entity.type
_entity.pdbx_description
1 polymer ?
#
loop_
_entity_poly.entity_id
_entity_poly.type
_entity_poly.pdbx_seq_one_letter_code
_entity_poly.pdbx_strand_id
1 'polypeptide(L)'
;MALLMGISTVNAQTLGDFKPGKAGPKSLERPKFDNKNVYIADFAVHYQVYSEKSASKKGGSGIYGKVMGGAKASLAVGLDISQETLQKITDEAYAKFIADLKANGFNVMQGDEAKNTNFYKGYKYSTNLGMTPSNTMEGAVTVHPQNVGFFYNEKGSSTNTTKLSKELNDAAVARIDLYVEFVKTKESNKSGIGANVVAKTNLVLSDNNTIAHFIVGRNKIGGSPLGEYQGVLKKDLDIDGVIKEEKITNYVASDYDNWGTSTAFGTVYSAKNKATSKAAIVPADADKYEKGVELAINTFLSHHVSEFKNKFFK
;
A
#
# COMPACT_ATOMS: atom_id res chain seq x y z
N MET A 1 -49.97 -14.80 -19.57
CA MET A 1 -49.25 -13.83 -18.72
C MET A 1 -47.79 -14.25 -18.69
N ALA A 2 -46.96 -13.69 -19.57
CA ALA A 2 -45.56 -14.03 -19.68
C ALA A 2 -44.76 -13.19 -18.67
N LEU A 3 -44.18 -13.85 -17.67
CA LEU A 3 -43.31 -13.23 -16.67
C LEU A 3 -41.91 -13.09 -17.29
N LEU A 4 -41.56 -11.88 -17.73
CA LEU A 4 -40.18 -11.53 -18.08
C LEU A 4 -39.35 -11.52 -16.80
N MET A 5 -38.55 -12.57 -16.58
CA MET A 5 -37.47 -12.54 -15.59
C MET A 5 -36.35 -11.66 -16.14
N GLY A 6 -36.21 -10.47 -15.57
CA GLY A 6 -35.07 -9.59 -15.83
C GLY A 6 -33.78 -10.26 -15.33
N ILE A 7 -32.85 -10.51 -16.24
CA ILE A 7 -31.49 -10.95 -15.91
C ILE A 7 -30.76 -9.73 -15.35
N SER A 8 -30.72 -9.59 -14.03
CA SER A 8 -29.80 -8.67 -13.37
C SER A 8 -28.38 -9.20 -13.51
N THR A 9 -27.58 -8.59 -14.40
CA THR A 9 -26.15 -8.85 -14.49
C THR A 9 -25.48 -8.35 -13.21
N VAL A 10 -25.21 -9.26 -12.28
CA VAL A 10 -24.37 -8.99 -11.12
C VAL A 10 -22.95 -8.87 -11.65
N ASN A 11 -22.43 -7.64 -11.79
CA ASN A 11 -21.01 -7.43 -12.01
C ASN A 11 -20.26 -7.89 -10.76
N ALA A 12 -19.73 -9.10 -10.78
CA ALA A 12 -18.87 -9.64 -9.73
C ALA A 12 -17.52 -8.91 -9.77
N GLN A 13 -16.91 -8.69 -8.59
CA GLN A 13 -15.54 -8.20 -8.51
C GLN A 13 -14.59 -9.24 -9.12
N THR A 14 -13.62 -8.80 -9.90
CA THR A 14 -12.58 -9.66 -10.48
C THR A 14 -11.21 -9.13 -10.14
N LEU A 15 -10.23 -10.04 -10.11
CA LEU A 15 -8.83 -9.67 -10.02
C LEU A 15 -8.21 -9.64 -11.42
N GLY A 16 -7.29 -8.71 -11.64
CA GLY A 16 -6.40 -8.73 -12.78
C GLY A 16 -5.38 -9.88 -12.71
N ASP A 17 -4.38 -9.84 -13.58
CA ASP A 17 -3.31 -10.84 -13.62
C ASP A 17 -2.53 -10.91 -12.29
N PHE A 18 -2.72 -11.98 -11.52
CA PHE A 18 -1.91 -12.24 -10.34
C PHE A 18 -0.48 -12.66 -10.71
N LYS A 19 0.50 -11.80 -10.41
CA LYS A 19 1.93 -12.02 -10.72
C LYS A 19 2.77 -12.12 -9.45
N PRO A 20 2.75 -13.27 -8.74
CA PRO A 20 3.55 -13.45 -7.55
C PRO A 20 5.04 -13.52 -7.88
N GLY A 21 5.85 -13.09 -6.91
CA GLY A 21 7.29 -13.07 -6.95
C GLY A 21 7.90 -13.51 -5.64
N LYS A 22 9.24 -13.48 -5.63
CA LYS A 22 10.04 -13.78 -4.44
C LYS A 22 11.19 -12.79 -4.37
N ALA A 23 11.45 -12.32 -3.16
CA ALA A 23 12.66 -11.59 -2.82
C ALA A 23 13.49 -12.41 -1.80
N GLY A 24 14.74 -12.01 -1.57
CA GLY A 24 15.62 -12.66 -0.60
C GLY A 24 16.67 -13.62 -1.19
N PRO A 25 17.56 -14.16 -0.35
CA PRO A 25 18.73 -14.90 -0.79
C PRO A 25 18.37 -16.22 -1.49
N LYS A 26 18.96 -16.45 -2.67
CA LYS A 26 18.79 -17.68 -3.49
C LYS A 26 19.34 -18.96 -2.84
N SER A 27 19.98 -18.87 -1.66
CA SER A 27 20.78 -19.94 -1.04
C SER A 27 19.98 -21.03 -0.31
N LEU A 28 18.66 -21.08 -0.51
CA LEU A 28 17.75 -22.02 0.14
C LEU A 28 17.07 -22.92 -0.89
N GLU A 29 17.88 -23.72 -1.59
CA GLU A 29 17.39 -24.75 -2.52
C GLU A 29 17.03 -26.07 -1.82
N ARG A 30 17.00 -26.12 -0.47
CA ARG A 30 16.61 -27.33 0.29
C ARG A 30 15.78 -26.97 1.53
N PRO A 31 14.74 -27.75 1.86
CA PRO A 31 13.99 -27.61 3.11
C PRO A 31 14.92 -27.77 4.32
N LYS A 32 14.92 -26.81 5.25
CA LYS A 32 15.90 -26.76 6.36
C LYS A 32 15.28 -26.85 7.76
N PHE A 33 13.97 -26.77 7.90
CA PHE A 33 13.30 -26.82 9.20
C PHE A 33 12.07 -27.73 9.19
N ASP A 34 11.76 -28.29 10.36
CA ASP A 34 10.65 -29.20 10.65
C ASP A 34 9.73 -28.66 11.77
N ASN A 35 10.10 -27.55 12.40
CA ASN A 35 9.26 -26.88 13.39
C ASN A 35 8.00 -26.29 12.72
N LYS A 36 6.83 -26.74 13.19
CA LYS A 36 5.51 -26.32 12.71
C LYS A 36 5.02 -25.02 13.32
N ASN A 37 5.69 -24.51 14.35
CA ASN A 37 5.25 -23.30 15.03
C ASN A 37 5.54 -22.05 14.19
N VAL A 38 4.54 -21.19 14.07
CA VAL A 38 4.61 -19.90 13.41
C VAL A 38 4.20 -18.83 14.42
N TYR A 39 5.07 -17.85 14.63
CA TYR A 39 4.79 -16.65 15.41
C TYR A 39 4.60 -15.47 14.47
N ILE A 40 3.46 -14.79 14.56
CA ILE A 40 3.17 -13.60 13.73
C ILE A 40 3.66 -12.38 14.51
N ALA A 41 4.82 -11.87 14.12
CA ALA A 41 5.44 -10.73 14.78
C ALA A 41 4.78 -9.41 14.40
N ASP A 42 4.21 -9.31 13.20
CA ASP A 42 3.49 -8.15 12.73
C ASP A 42 2.51 -8.52 11.60
N PHE A 43 1.39 -7.82 11.55
CA PHE A 43 0.40 -7.89 10.47
C PHE A 43 -0.23 -6.51 10.30
N ALA A 44 0.04 -5.87 9.17
CA ALA A 44 -0.42 -4.54 8.87
C ALA A 44 -0.96 -4.45 7.44
N VAL A 45 -2.07 -3.72 7.28
CA VAL A 45 -2.56 -3.28 5.98
C VAL A 45 -2.54 -1.77 5.93
N HIS A 46 -1.89 -1.23 4.90
CA HIS A 46 -1.85 0.19 4.60
C HIS A 46 -2.88 0.49 3.52
N TYR A 47 -3.90 1.28 3.85
CA TYR A 47 -4.94 1.69 2.90
C TYR A 47 -4.74 3.15 2.51
N GLN A 48 -4.53 3.41 1.22
CA GLN A 48 -4.52 4.77 0.71
C GLN A 48 -5.95 5.32 0.79
N VAL A 49 -6.15 6.39 1.55
CA VAL A 49 -7.46 7.04 1.74
C VAL A 49 -7.49 8.47 1.19
N TYR A 50 -6.32 9.07 0.96
CA TYR A 50 -6.20 10.32 0.22
C TYR A 50 -4.93 10.36 -0.63
N SER A 51 -4.87 11.27 -1.59
CA SER A 51 -3.68 11.58 -2.38
C SER A 51 -3.69 13.06 -2.73
N GLU A 52 -2.58 13.76 -2.49
CA GLU A 52 -2.41 15.15 -2.89
C GLU A 52 -1.18 15.28 -3.79
N LYS A 53 -1.35 15.93 -4.95
CA LYS A 53 -0.23 16.27 -5.83
C LYS A 53 -0.38 17.66 -6.40
N SER A 54 0.74 18.28 -6.73
CA SER A 54 0.75 19.53 -7.45
C SER A 54 1.76 19.51 -8.60
N ALA A 55 1.48 20.30 -9.63
CA ALA A 55 2.40 20.59 -10.71
C ALA A 55 2.63 22.11 -10.75
N SER A 56 3.85 22.53 -11.08
CA SER A 56 4.19 23.95 -11.19
C SER A 56 4.99 24.23 -12.47
N LYS A 57 4.73 25.39 -13.06
CA LYS A 57 5.53 25.96 -14.15
C LYS A 57 6.13 27.28 -13.66
N LYS A 58 7.45 27.39 -13.74
CA LYS A 58 8.14 28.62 -13.38
C LYS A 58 7.82 29.71 -14.42
N GLY A 59 7.50 30.92 -13.95
CA GLY A 59 7.44 32.09 -14.79
C GLY A 59 8.84 32.55 -15.23
N GLY A 60 8.90 33.55 -16.10
CA GLY A 60 10.18 34.09 -16.56
C GLY A 60 10.03 35.16 -17.63
N SER A 61 11.16 35.79 -17.95
CA SER A 61 11.26 36.77 -19.03
C SER A 61 11.77 36.09 -20.30
N GLY A 62 11.11 36.37 -21.43
CA GLY A 62 11.49 35.94 -22.76
C GLY A 62 12.27 37.00 -23.54
N ILE A 63 12.57 36.69 -24.80
CA ILE A 63 13.28 37.59 -25.73
C ILE A 63 12.41 38.83 -26.01
N TYR A 64 13.03 40.01 -26.06
CA TYR A 64 12.38 41.32 -26.31
C TYR A 64 11.43 41.83 -25.21
N GLY A 65 11.64 41.44 -23.95
CA GLY A 65 10.90 41.99 -22.81
C GLY A 65 9.58 41.29 -22.49
N LYS A 66 9.18 40.28 -23.29
CA LYS A 66 8.00 39.45 -23.04
C LYS A 66 8.10 38.80 -21.66
N VAL A 67 7.00 38.72 -20.92
CA VAL A 67 6.98 38.10 -19.59
C VAL A 67 5.89 37.06 -19.47
N MET A 68 6.20 36.01 -18.72
CA MET A 68 5.31 34.89 -18.42
C MET A 68 5.20 34.74 -16.91
N GLY A 69 3.97 34.69 -16.41
CA GLY A 69 3.68 34.40 -15.02
C GLY A 69 3.81 32.91 -14.70
N GLY A 70 4.24 32.59 -13.48
CA GLY A 70 4.25 31.22 -12.99
C GLY A 70 2.85 30.63 -12.86
N ALA A 71 2.74 29.31 -12.97
CA ALA A 71 1.49 28.58 -12.83
C ALA A 71 1.64 27.45 -11.81
N LYS A 72 0.63 27.22 -10.96
CA LYS A 72 0.57 26.07 -10.05
C LYS A 72 -0.81 25.43 -10.07
N ALA A 73 -0.90 24.13 -10.28
CA ALA A 73 -2.14 23.36 -10.17
C ALA A 73 -1.99 22.29 -9.09
N SER A 74 -2.94 22.24 -8.15
CA SER A 74 -2.95 21.24 -7.07
C SER A 74 -4.23 20.39 -7.15
N LEU A 75 -4.12 19.10 -6.89
CA LEU A 75 -5.22 18.15 -6.92
C LEU A 75 -5.16 17.26 -5.68
N ALA A 76 -6.23 17.28 -4.90
CA ALA A 76 -6.47 16.36 -3.79
C ALA A 76 -7.58 15.38 -4.20
N VAL A 77 -7.36 14.09 -3.97
CA VAL A 77 -8.33 13.03 -4.21
C VAL A 77 -8.49 12.23 -2.92
N GLY A 78 -9.72 12.16 -2.40
CA GLY A 78 -10.07 11.33 -1.24
C GLY A 78 -10.87 10.11 -1.66
N LEU A 79 -10.76 9.04 -0.89
CA LEU A 79 -11.60 7.85 -1.00
C LEU A 79 -12.70 7.92 0.07
N ASP A 80 -13.96 7.77 -0.33
CA ASP A 80 -15.10 7.72 0.58
C ASP A 80 -15.27 6.30 1.13
N ILE A 81 -14.48 5.95 2.15
CA ILE A 81 -14.53 4.65 2.82
C ILE A 81 -14.44 4.83 4.33
N SER A 82 -15.22 4.06 5.09
CA SER A 82 -15.26 4.16 6.55
C SER A 82 -14.07 3.46 7.21
N GLN A 83 -13.66 3.94 8.39
CA GLN A 83 -12.65 3.25 9.21
C GLN A 83 -13.12 1.85 9.64
N GLU A 84 -14.42 1.69 9.90
CA GLU A 84 -15.02 0.40 10.28
C GLU A 84 -14.81 -0.65 9.17
N THR A 85 -15.00 -0.26 7.91
CA THR A 85 -14.74 -1.15 6.75
C THR A 85 -13.27 -1.53 6.67
N LEU A 86 -12.35 -0.58 6.82
CA LEU A 86 -10.91 -0.88 6.77
C LEU A 86 -10.49 -1.83 7.91
N GLN A 87 -11.03 -1.62 9.11
CA GLN A 87 -10.77 -2.48 10.26
C GLN A 87 -11.28 -3.89 10.01
N LYS A 88 -12.53 -4.02 9.53
CA LYS A 88 -13.16 -5.30 9.23
C LYS A 88 -12.36 -6.11 8.21
N ILE A 89 -11.95 -5.52 7.09
CA ILE A 89 -11.10 -6.18 6.09
C ILE A 89 -9.80 -6.71 6.73
N THR A 90 -9.21 -5.92 7.63
CA THR A 90 -7.94 -6.27 8.27
C THR A 90 -8.11 -7.42 9.26
N ASP A 91 -9.18 -7.40 10.06
CA ASP A 91 -9.53 -8.46 11.01
C ASP A 91 -9.82 -9.77 10.27
N GLU A 92 -10.60 -9.71 9.19
CA GLU A 92 -10.97 -10.87 8.37
C GLU A 92 -9.76 -11.44 7.61
N ALA A 93 -8.90 -10.58 7.06
CA ALA A 93 -7.65 -10.99 6.42
C ALA A 93 -6.71 -11.71 7.40
N TYR A 94 -6.58 -11.21 8.64
CA TYR A 94 -5.79 -11.86 9.68
C TYR A 94 -6.39 -13.22 10.05
N ALA A 95 -7.70 -13.29 10.31
CA ALA A 95 -8.38 -14.54 10.64
C ALA A 95 -8.19 -15.59 9.53
N LYS A 96 -8.29 -15.18 8.27
CA LYS A 96 -8.08 -16.06 7.12
C LYS A 96 -6.63 -16.50 6.96
N PHE A 97 -5.67 -15.61 7.21
CA PHE A 97 -4.24 -15.95 7.24
C PHE A 97 -3.92 -17.03 8.31
N ILE A 98 -4.50 -16.89 9.51
CA ILE A 98 -4.40 -17.91 10.57
C ILE A 98 -4.98 -19.25 10.11
N ALA A 99 -6.16 -19.21 9.48
CA ALA A 99 -6.82 -20.41 8.98
C ALA A 99 -5.98 -21.10 7.89
N ASP A 100 -5.40 -20.33 6.97
CA ASP A 100 -4.52 -20.85 5.91
C ASP A 100 -3.24 -21.47 6.45
N LEU A 101 -2.60 -20.85 7.45
CA LEU A 101 -1.45 -21.43 8.14
C LEU A 101 -1.81 -22.79 8.77
N LYS A 102 -2.93 -22.86 9.50
CA LYS A 102 -3.41 -24.09 10.14
C LYS A 102 -3.78 -25.17 9.11
N ALA A 103 -4.48 -24.80 8.04
CA ALA A 103 -4.81 -25.71 6.94
C ALA A 103 -3.55 -26.27 6.25
N ASN A 104 -2.45 -25.51 6.27
CA ASN A 104 -1.15 -25.94 5.78
C ASN A 104 -0.33 -26.76 6.78
N GLY A 105 -0.85 -27.01 7.99
CA GLY A 105 -0.25 -27.88 9.00
C GLY A 105 0.65 -27.17 10.01
N PHE A 106 0.62 -25.84 10.06
CA PHE A 106 1.34 -25.04 11.04
C PHE A 106 0.54 -24.83 12.33
N ASN A 107 1.24 -24.70 13.45
CA ASN A 107 0.69 -24.24 14.72
C ASN A 107 0.94 -22.75 14.84
N VAL A 108 -0.10 -21.94 15.06
CA VAL A 108 0.11 -20.50 15.27
C VAL A 108 0.25 -20.21 16.76
N MET A 109 1.38 -19.61 17.13
CA MET A 109 1.69 -19.20 18.50
C MET A 109 0.87 -17.97 18.89
N GLN A 110 0.52 -17.86 20.17
CA GLN A 110 -0.13 -16.68 20.72
C GLN A 110 0.84 -15.50 20.79
N GLY A 111 0.30 -14.28 20.63
CA GLY A 111 1.11 -13.07 20.59
C GLY A 111 1.95 -12.84 21.85
N ASP A 112 1.47 -13.22 23.04
CA ASP A 112 2.19 -12.98 24.30
C ASP A 112 3.27 -14.02 24.61
N GLU A 113 3.38 -15.12 23.84
CA GLU A 113 4.40 -16.15 24.03
C GLU A 113 5.82 -15.59 23.89
N ALA A 114 5.98 -14.52 23.11
CA ALA A 114 7.27 -13.87 22.91
C ALA A 114 7.62 -12.81 23.98
N LYS A 115 6.75 -12.53 24.96
CA LYS A 115 6.94 -11.44 25.94
C LYS A 115 8.23 -11.52 26.75
N ASN A 116 8.72 -12.74 27.00
CA ASN A 116 9.91 -12.99 27.81
C ASN A 116 11.20 -13.10 26.97
N THR A 117 11.11 -12.90 25.66
CA THR A 117 12.28 -12.94 24.78
C THR A 117 13.18 -11.73 25.05
N ASN A 118 14.49 -11.91 24.90
CA ASN A 118 15.40 -10.77 24.97
C ASN A 118 15.23 -9.85 23.75
N PHE A 119 14.66 -10.37 22.66
CA PHE A 119 14.30 -9.59 21.49
C PHE A 119 13.32 -8.45 21.82
N TYR A 120 12.27 -8.72 22.59
CA TYR A 120 11.24 -7.73 22.95
C TYR A 120 11.53 -6.93 24.22
N LYS A 121 12.76 -6.99 24.77
CA LYS A 121 13.15 -6.12 25.89
C LYS A 121 13.01 -4.64 25.50
N GLY A 122 12.17 -3.91 26.23
CA GLY A 122 11.90 -2.49 25.99
C GLY A 122 10.83 -2.21 24.93
N TYR A 123 10.20 -3.24 24.36
CA TYR A 123 9.02 -3.08 23.51
C TYR A 123 7.77 -2.90 24.38
N LYS A 124 6.79 -2.19 23.83
CA LYS A 124 5.43 -2.12 24.36
C LYS A 124 4.61 -3.24 23.71
N TYR A 125 3.54 -3.66 24.38
CA TYR A 125 2.61 -4.68 23.89
C TYR A 125 1.19 -4.11 23.92
N SER A 126 0.44 -4.29 22.85
CA SER A 126 -0.98 -3.94 22.78
C SER A 126 -1.74 -4.98 21.99
N THR A 127 -2.97 -5.27 22.41
CA THR A 127 -3.94 -6.08 21.66
C THR A 127 -4.87 -5.24 20.79
N ASN A 128 -4.80 -3.91 20.91
CA ASN A 128 -5.66 -2.96 20.22
C ASN A 128 -4.78 -1.79 19.78
N LEU A 129 -4.12 -1.94 18.63
CA LEU A 129 -3.41 -0.84 17.99
C LEU A 129 -4.44 -0.03 17.20
N GLY A 130 -4.54 1.27 17.51
CA GLY A 130 -5.40 2.18 16.77
C GLY A 130 -4.85 2.42 15.35
N MET A 131 -5.73 2.86 14.44
CA MET A 131 -5.31 3.30 13.11
C MET A 131 -4.37 4.50 13.21
N THR A 132 -3.29 4.48 12.44
CA THR A 132 -2.30 5.57 12.42
C THR A 132 -1.98 5.97 10.99
N PRO A 133 -1.55 7.22 10.72
CA PRO A 133 -1.01 7.56 9.41
C PRO A 133 0.16 6.65 9.06
N SER A 134 0.17 6.11 7.83
CA SER A 134 1.28 5.29 7.36
C SER A 134 2.54 6.13 7.21
N ASN A 135 3.66 5.59 7.71
CA ASN A 135 5.00 6.18 7.55
C ASN A 135 5.69 5.70 6.26
N THR A 136 5.14 4.71 5.56
CA THR A 136 5.70 4.10 4.35
C THR A 136 4.90 4.41 3.09
N MET A 137 3.63 4.83 3.22
CA MET A 137 2.76 5.20 2.11
C MET A 137 2.06 6.54 2.38
N GLU A 138 2.40 7.55 1.58
CA GLU A 138 1.74 8.86 1.62
C GLU A 138 0.23 8.70 1.37
N GLY A 139 -0.58 9.40 2.17
CA GLY A 139 -2.02 9.37 1.96
C GLY A 139 -2.72 8.17 2.56
N ALA A 140 -1.99 7.29 3.24
CA ALA A 140 -2.50 6.05 3.76
C ALA A 140 -2.62 5.99 5.28
N VAL A 141 -3.49 5.11 5.74
CA VAL A 141 -3.60 4.70 7.14
C VAL A 141 -3.11 3.27 7.31
N THR A 142 -2.31 3.03 8.34
CA THR A 142 -1.91 1.70 8.79
C THR A 142 -2.96 1.16 9.75
N VAL A 143 -3.43 -0.05 9.45
CA VAL A 143 -4.43 -0.77 10.23
C VAL A 143 -3.86 -2.12 10.64
N HIS A 144 -3.99 -2.44 11.92
CA HIS A 144 -3.66 -3.73 12.51
C HIS A 144 -4.95 -4.44 12.93
N PRO A 145 -4.98 -5.78 13.00
CA PRO A 145 -6.17 -6.48 13.46
C PRO A 145 -6.44 -6.21 14.95
N GLN A 146 -7.72 -6.08 15.34
CA GLN A 146 -8.12 -5.86 16.73
C GLN A 146 -8.16 -7.16 17.53
N ASN A 147 -8.01 -7.06 18.85
CA ASN A 147 -7.92 -8.18 19.79
C ASN A 147 -6.75 -9.14 19.51
N VAL A 148 -5.72 -8.67 18.81
CA VAL A 148 -4.51 -9.42 18.48
C VAL A 148 -3.30 -8.68 19.04
N GLY A 149 -2.49 -9.40 19.82
CA GLY A 149 -1.35 -8.82 20.51
C GLY A 149 -0.10 -8.65 19.65
N PHE A 150 0.36 -7.40 19.50
CA PHE A 150 1.62 -7.09 18.84
C PHE A 150 2.57 -6.31 19.74
N PHE A 151 3.86 -6.60 19.58
CA PHE A 151 4.92 -5.82 20.20
C PHE A 151 5.36 -4.70 19.28
N TYR A 152 5.43 -3.48 19.81
CA TYR A 152 5.83 -2.30 19.06
C TYR A 152 6.83 -1.46 19.86
N ASN A 153 7.58 -0.63 19.14
CA ASN A 153 8.45 0.38 19.73
C ASN A 153 8.19 1.73 19.04
N GLU A 154 8.45 2.83 19.74
CA GLU A 154 8.20 4.17 19.20
C GLU A 154 9.27 4.61 18.20
N LYS A 155 10.41 3.91 18.14
CA LYS A 155 11.54 4.22 17.26
C LYS A 155 11.47 3.50 15.89
N GLY A 156 10.44 2.68 15.66
CA GLY A 156 10.35 1.77 14.51
C GLY A 156 11.16 0.48 14.72
N SER A 157 10.60 -0.66 14.29
CA SER A 157 11.24 -1.96 14.39
C SER A 157 11.99 -2.30 13.09
N SER A 158 13.28 -1.92 13.02
CA SER A 158 14.18 -2.35 11.94
C SER A 158 14.87 -3.69 12.25
N THR A 159 14.38 -4.44 13.23
CA THR A 159 15.17 -5.53 13.82
C THR A 159 15.08 -6.83 13.01
N ASN A 160 16.25 -7.39 12.75
CA ASN A 160 16.44 -8.75 12.24
C ASN A 160 15.78 -9.78 13.18
N THR A 161 14.67 -10.37 12.75
CA THR A 161 13.86 -11.32 13.54
C THR A 161 14.45 -12.73 13.64
N THR A 162 15.63 -13.00 13.07
CA THR A 162 16.34 -14.29 13.27
C THR A 162 16.64 -14.58 14.74
N LYS A 163 16.96 -13.53 15.52
CA LYS A 163 17.15 -13.67 16.97
C LYS A 163 15.85 -14.08 17.66
N LEU A 164 14.73 -13.49 17.27
CA LEU A 164 13.42 -13.81 17.80
C LEU A 164 13.06 -15.27 17.49
N SER A 165 13.20 -15.70 16.24
CA SER A 165 12.95 -17.09 15.85
C SER A 165 13.77 -18.08 16.69
N LYS A 166 15.07 -17.82 16.88
CA LYS A 166 15.94 -18.66 17.73
C LYS A 166 15.46 -18.71 19.20
N GLU A 167 15.03 -17.57 19.75
CA GLU A 167 14.51 -17.51 21.13
C GLU A 167 13.14 -18.19 21.28
N LEU A 168 12.41 -18.36 20.17
CA LEU A 168 11.17 -19.12 20.06
C LEU A 168 11.39 -20.56 19.55
N ASN A 169 12.55 -21.15 19.87
CA ASN A 169 12.90 -22.54 19.51
C ASN A 169 12.84 -22.80 18.00
N ASP A 170 13.39 -21.88 17.20
CA ASP A 170 13.38 -21.92 15.73
C ASP A 170 11.96 -21.96 15.11
N ALA A 171 10.95 -21.42 15.80
CA ALA A 171 9.64 -21.16 15.21
C ALA A 171 9.76 -20.16 14.06
N ALA A 172 8.98 -20.35 12.99
CA ALA A 172 8.95 -19.40 11.90
C ALA A 172 8.34 -18.07 12.37
N VAL A 173 9.03 -16.96 12.13
CA VAL A 173 8.53 -15.61 12.41
C VAL A 173 7.96 -15.04 11.13
N ALA A 174 6.65 -14.81 11.13
CA ALA A 174 5.93 -14.17 10.03
C ALA A 174 5.79 -12.66 10.28
N ARG A 175 6.00 -11.87 9.22
CA ARG A 175 5.72 -10.44 9.16
C ARG A 175 5.00 -10.13 7.86
N ILE A 176 3.83 -9.51 7.98
CA ILE A 176 2.95 -9.25 6.84
C ILE A 176 2.70 -7.74 6.74
N ASP A 177 3.05 -7.18 5.59
CA ASP A 177 2.82 -5.77 5.24
C ASP A 177 2.11 -5.73 3.88
N LEU A 178 0.90 -5.21 3.82
CA LEU A 178 0.07 -5.19 2.61
C LEU A 178 -0.30 -3.75 2.25
N TYR A 179 -0.22 -3.38 0.97
CA TYR A 179 -0.46 -2.00 0.52
C TYR A 179 -1.61 -1.95 -0.48
N VAL A 180 -2.70 -1.27 -0.11
CA VAL A 180 -3.89 -1.08 -0.95
C VAL A 180 -3.90 0.38 -1.43
N GLU A 181 -3.77 0.57 -2.74
CA GLU A 181 -3.76 1.89 -3.37
C GLU A 181 -4.99 2.08 -4.26
N PHE A 182 -5.55 3.29 -4.30
CA PHE A 182 -6.72 3.60 -5.13
C PHE A 182 -6.46 4.66 -6.20
N VAL A 183 -5.33 5.37 -6.10
CA VAL A 183 -4.93 6.39 -7.07
C VAL A 183 -3.46 6.22 -7.43
N LYS A 184 -3.21 6.16 -8.74
CA LYS A 184 -1.88 6.43 -9.30
C LYS A 184 -1.83 7.84 -9.84
N THR A 185 -1.08 8.69 -9.16
CA THR A 185 -0.76 10.02 -9.67
C THR A 185 0.46 9.94 -10.58
N LYS A 186 0.32 10.42 -11.82
CA LYS A 186 1.47 10.66 -12.71
C LYS A 186 1.59 12.15 -12.95
N GLU A 187 2.82 12.66 -12.97
CA GLU A 187 3.05 13.97 -13.60
C GLU A 187 2.58 13.89 -15.05
N SER A 188 1.81 14.89 -15.47
CA SER A 188 1.31 14.89 -16.83
C SER A 188 2.42 15.34 -17.78
N ASN A 189 2.72 14.55 -18.81
CA ASN A 189 3.64 14.94 -19.90
C ASN A 189 3.01 15.96 -20.87
N LYS A 190 2.04 16.76 -20.42
CA LYS A 190 1.41 17.78 -21.28
C LYS A 190 2.43 18.92 -21.48
N SER A 191 3.12 18.87 -22.61
CA SER A 191 3.83 20.03 -23.18
C SER A 191 2.80 21.14 -23.40
N GLY A 192 2.87 22.19 -22.60
CA GLY A 192 1.89 23.27 -22.65
C GLY A 192 2.29 24.49 -21.84
N ILE A 193 1.61 25.58 -22.14
CA ILE A 193 1.68 26.87 -21.49
C ILE A 193 0.87 26.80 -20.18
N GLY A 194 1.48 26.35 -19.08
CA GLY A 194 0.84 26.29 -17.76
C GLY A 194 1.22 25.07 -16.92
N ALA A 195 0.47 24.83 -15.85
CA ALA A 195 0.67 23.71 -14.94
C ALA A 195 -0.53 22.75 -14.97
N ASN A 196 -0.25 21.45 -15.05
CA ASN A 196 -1.27 20.39 -15.15
C ASN A 196 -0.94 19.21 -14.24
N VAL A 197 -1.90 18.78 -13.43
CA VAL A 197 -1.80 17.60 -12.56
C VAL A 197 -2.94 16.63 -12.87
N VAL A 198 -2.63 15.33 -12.88
CA VAL A 198 -3.57 14.27 -13.24
C VAL A 198 -3.49 13.14 -12.21
N ALA A 199 -4.66 12.74 -11.70
CA ALA A 199 -4.85 11.51 -10.95
C ALA A 199 -5.67 10.52 -11.79
N LYS A 200 -5.28 9.25 -11.75
CA LYS A 200 -6.09 8.15 -12.27
C LYS A 200 -6.49 7.26 -11.11
N THR A 201 -7.80 7.05 -10.94
CA THR A 201 -8.32 6.12 -9.95
C THR A 201 -8.25 4.70 -10.51
N ASN A 202 -7.74 3.78 -9.70
CA ASN A 202 -7.71 2.35 -9.93
C ASN A 202 -7.36 1.68 -8.60
N LEU A 203 -8.16 0.71 -8.15
CA LEU A 203 -7.91 0.01 -6.89
C LEU A 203 -6.99 -1.17 -7.14
N VAL A 204 -5.90 -1.27 -6.36
CA VAL A 204 -4.90 -2.32 -6.50
C VAL A 204 -4.39 -2.80 -5.14
N LEU A 205 -3.99 -4.07 -5.07
CA LEU A 205 -2.97 -4.49 -4.11
C LEU A 205 -1.60 -4.20 -4.75
N SER A 206 -0.85 -3.28 -4.17
CA SER A 206 0.34 -2.71 -4.80
C SER A 206 1.53 -3.65 -4.78
N ASP A 207 2.33 -3.65 -5.84
CA ASP A 207 3.66 -4.30 -5.84
C ASP A 207 4.72 -3.56 -5.03
N ASN A 208 4.44 -2.32 -4.65
CA ASN A 208 5.33 -1.52 -3.85
C ASN A 208 5.17 -1.90 -2.37
N ASN A 209 6.22 -2.48 -1.79
CA ASN A 209 6.32 -2.87 -0.38
C ASN A 209 5.37 -3.97 0.14
N THR A 210 4.39 -4.44 -0.65
CA THR A 210 3.57 -5.61 -0.26
C THR A 210 4.43 -6.86 -0.14
N ILE A 211 4.51 -7.39 1.09
CA ILE A 211 5.42 -8.45 1.47
C ILE A 211 4.73 -9.44 2.43
N ALA A 212 4.93 -10.74 2.17
CA ALA A 212 4.74 -11.80 3.15
C ALA A 212 6.11 -12.40 3.49
N HIS A 213 6.65 -12.06 4.67
CA HIS A 213 8.01 -12.42 5.08
C HIS A 213 7.98 -13.48 6.17
N PHE A 214 8.70 -14.58 5.94
CA PHE A 214 8.87 -15.67 6.89
C PHE A 214 10.36 -15.88 7.14
N ILE A 215 10.77 -15.82 8.41
CA ILE A 215 12.16 -16.04 8.84
C ILE A 215 12.20 -17.20 9.82
N VAL A 216 13.15 -18.11 9.64
CA VAL A 216 13.36 -19.26 10.51
C VAL A 216 14.81 -19.34 10.97
N GLY A 217 14.98 -19.47 12.28
CA GLY A 217 16.21 -19.69 13.01
C GLY A 217 17.31 -18.67 12.76
N ARG A 218 18.51 -19.01 13.26
CA ARG A 218 19.72 -18.22 13.09
C ARG A 218 20.96 -19.09 13.02
N ASN A 219 21.76 -18.94 11.96
CA ASN A 219 23.08 -19.54 11.84
C ASN A 219 23.99 -19.09 12.97
N LYS A 220 24.70 -20.04 13.59
CA LYS A 220 25.67 -19.77 14.68
C LYS A 220 26.80 -18.84 14.23
N ILE A 221 27.26 -19.03 13.00
CA ILE A 221 28.33 -18.22 12.38
C ILE A 221 27.67 -17.24 11.40
N GLY A 222 28.01 -15.97 11.50
CA GLY A 222 27.49 -14.91 10.61
C GLY A 222 26.07 -14.40 10.92
N GLY A 223 25.28 -15.14 11.72
CA GLY A 223 24.01 -14.65 12.25
C GLY A 223 22.88 -14.48 11.23
N SER A 224 23.02 -15.04 10.04
CA SER A 224 22.00 -15.09 8.99
C SER A 224 20.86 -16.06 9.33
N PRO A 225 19.67 -15.94 8.72
CA PRO A 225 18.59 -16.92 8.91
C PRO A 225 18.98 -18.34 8.50
N LEU A 226 18.41 -19.35 9.16
CA LEU A 226 18.46 -20.75 8.69
C LEU A 226 17.58 -20.93 7.45
N GLY A 227 16.42 -20.29 7.45
CA GLY A 227 15.49 -20.20 6.32
C GLY A 227 14.86 -18.81 6.26
N GLU A 228 14.67 -18.30 5.06
CA GLU A 228 14.03 -17.02 4.80
C GLU A 228 13.24 -17.12 3.50
N TYR A 229 11.99 -16.69 3.55
CA TYR A 229 11.12 -16.61 2.40
C TYR A 229 10.42 -15.26 2.41
N GLN A 230 10.56 -14.50 1.33
CA GLN A 230 9.88 -13.23 1.16
C GLN A 230 9.02 -13.31 -0.11
N GLY A 231 7.72 -13.48 0.08
CA GLY A 231 6.71 -13.37 -0.97
C GLY A 231 6.46 -11.90 -1.30
N VAL A 232 6.41 -11.58 -2.59
CA VAL A 232 6.17 -10.22 -3.11
C VAL A 232 5.27 -10.28 -4.35
N LEU A 233 4.74 -9.14 -4.77
CA LEU A 233 4.15 -8.99 -6.10
C LEU A 233 5.20 -8.50 -7.10
N LYS A 234 5.17 -9.00 -8.34
CA LYS A 234 6.02 -8.50 -9.44
C LYS A 234 5.40 -7.35 -10.22
N LYS A 235 4.09 -7.19 -10.05
CA LYS A 235 3.26 -6.14 -10.63
C LYS A 235 2.05 -5.97 -9.71
N ASP A 236 1.54 -4.76 -9.61
CA ASP A 236 0.25 -4.50 -8.95
C ASP A 236 -0.82 -5.49 -9.42
N LEU A 237 -1.63 -5.94 -8.46
CA LEU A 237 -2.80 -6.77 -8.68
C LEU A 237 -4.03 -5.86 -8.72
N ASP A 238 -4.57 -5.66 -9.92
CA ASP A 238 -5.77 -4.85 -10.14
C ASP A 238 -7.01 -5.49 -9.47
N ILE A 239 -7.86 -4.66 -8.87
CA ILE A 239 -9.09 -5.05 -8.18
C ILE A 239 -10.28 -4.38 -8.89
N ASP A 240 -10.80 -5.07 -9.89
CA ASP A 240 -11.76 -4.51 -10.84
C ASP A 240 -13.18 -4.46 -10.28
N GLY A 241 -13.95 -3.47 -10.74
CA GLY A 241 -15.39 -3.36 -10.42
C GLY A 241 -15.72 -2.84 -9.02
N VAL A 242 -14.72 -2.35 -8.28
CA VAL A 242 -14.87 -1.82 -6.91
C VAL A 242 -15.10 -0.31 -6.89
N ILE A 243 -14.19 0.45 -7.47
CA ILE A 243 -14.29 1.91 -7.62
C ILE A 243 -14.39 2.26 -9.10
N LYS A 244 -14.93 3.45 -9.39
CA LYS A 244 -14.94 3.97 -10.75
C LYS A 244 -13.52 4.33 -11.19
N GLU A 245 -13.05 3.72 -12.27
CA GLU A 245 -11.85 4.16 -12.96
C GLU A 245 -12.12 5.45 -13.74
N GLU A 246 -11.43 6.52 -13.36
CA GLU A 246 -11.53 7.80 -14.05
C GLU A 246 -10.27 8.64 -13.94
N LYS A 247 -10.17 9.61 -14.85
CA LYS A 247 -9.05 10.56 -14.91
C LYS A 247 -9.51 11.90 -14.37
N ILE A 248 -8.99 12.29 -13.21
CA ILE A 248 -9.26 13.57 -12.59
C ILE A 248 -8.10 14.52 -12.93
N THR A 249 -8.42 15.67 -13.51
CA THR A 249 -7.41 16.64 -13.97
C THR A 249 -7.68 18.01 -13.35
N ASN A 250 -6.60 18.72 -12.99
CA ASN A 250 -6.63 20.14 -12.69
C ASN A 250 -5.53 20.87 -13.47
N TYR A 251 -5.89 21.98 -14.11
CA TYR A 251 -5.02 22.73 -15.02
C TYR A 251 -5.22 24.23 -14.84
N VAL A 252 -4.11 24.96 -14.91
CA VAL A 252 -4.13 26.43 -15.04
C VAL A 252 -3.12 26.86 -16.08
N ALA A 253 -3.59 27.68 -17.03
CA ALA A 253 -2.73 28.32 -18.01
C ALA A 253 -1.91 29.44 -17.34
N SER A 254 -0.65 29.56 -17.71
CA SER A 254 0.19 30.70 -17.30
C SER A 254 -0.34 32.01 -17.93
N ASP A 255 -0.07 33.13 -17.26
CA ASP A 255 -0.35 34.45 -17.81
C ASP A 255 0.80 34.91 -18.73
N TYR A 256 0.46 35.59 -19.82
CA TYR A 256 1.45 36.06 -20.80
C TYR A 256 1.18 37.49 -21.19
N ASP A 257 2.25 38.26 -21.20
CA ASP A 257 2.26 39.57 -21.83
C ASP A 257 3.31 39.61 -22.93
N ASN A 258 2.82 39.52 -24.16
CA ASN A 258 3.62 39.55 -25.39
C ASN A 258 3.56 40.90 -26.10
N TRP A 259 2.63 41.78 -25.71
CA TRP A 259 2.37 43.05 -26.39
C TRP A 259 2.90 44.24 -25.60
N GLY A 260 2.92 44.13 -24.28
CA GLY A 260 3.29 45.20 -23.38
C GLY A 260 2.32 46.37 -23.43
N THR A 261 2.45 47.28 -22.47
CA THR A 261 1.71 48.54 -22.42
C THR A 261 2.68 49.68 -22.70
N SER A 262 2.42 50.45 -23.76
CA SER A 262 3.25 51.61 -24.11
C SER A 262 3.01 52.76 -23.13
N THR A 263 4.10 53.39 -22.69
CA THR A 263 4.10 54.58 -21.83
C THR A 263 5.01 55.64 -22.44
N ALA A 264 4.91 56.88 -21.94
CA ALA A 264 5.83 57.96 -22.34
C ALA A 264 7.32 57.65 -22.08
N PHE A 265 7.62 56.61 -21.30
CA PHE A 265 8.98 56.25 -20.87
C PHE A 265 9.41 54.85 -21.36
N GLY A 266 8.62 54.19 -22.22
CA GLY A 266 8.91 52.86 -22.77
C GLY A 266 7.75 51.87 -22.62
N THR A 267 7.98 50.62 -23.02
CA THR A 267 6.97 49.54 -22.92
C THR A 267 7.12 48.77 -21.62
N VAL A 268 6.05 48.71 -20.82
CA VAL A 268 5.98 47.93 -19.59
C VAL A 268 5.33 46.59 -19.88
N TYR A 269 5.95 45.51 -19.42
CA TYR A 269 5.41 44.15 -19.53
C TYR A 269 4.98 43.63 -18.16
N SER A 270 3.81 43.00 -18.07
CA SER A 270 3.31 42.46 -16.81
C SER A 270 2.54 41.16 -17.01
N ALA A 271 2.97 40.09 -16.35
CA ALA A 271 2.23 38.83 -16.28
C ALA A 271 2.04 38.41 -14.83
N LYS A 272 0.84 37.91 -14.51
CA LYS A 272 0.48 37.47 -13.16
C LYS A 272 0.78 35.99 -12.94
N ASN A 273 1.23 35.66 -11.74
CA ASN A 273 1.24 34.27 -11.30
C ASN A 273 -0.20 33.76 -11.13
N LYS A 274 -0.48 32.53 -11.54
CA LYS A 274 -1.80 31.89 -11.43
C LYS A 274 -1.70 30.58 -10.64
N ALA A 275 -2.70 30.30 -9.83
CA ALA A 275 -2.83 29.06 -9.09
C ALA A 275 -4.26 28.52 -9.13
N THR A 276 -4.41 27.20 -9.12
CA THR A 276 -5.70 26.51 -8.99
C THR A 276 -5.58 25.32 -8.06
N SER A 277 -6.66 25.01 -7.34
CA SER A 277 -6.79 23.83 -6.48
C SER A 277 -8.13 23.15 -6.77
N LYS A 278 -8.11 21.82 -6.81
CA LYS A 278 -9.30 20.99 -6.99
C LYS A 278 -9.27 19.85 -5.99
N ALA A 279 -10.41 19.58 -5.37
CA ALA A 279 -10.65 18.39 -4.57
C ALA A 279 -11.66 17.49 -5.28
N ALA A 280 -11.50 16.18 -5.18
CA ALA A 280 -12.45 15.19 -5.66
C ALA A 280 -12.55 14.05 -4.64
N ILE A 281 -13.77 13.55 -4.45
CA ILE A 281 -14.03 12.37 -3.62
C ILE A 281 -14.44 11.24 -4.54
N VAL A 282 -13.78 10.10 -4.40
CA VAL A 282 -14.07 8.86 -5.12
C VAL A 282 -15.01 8.04 -4.24
N PRO A 283 -16.28 7.87 -4.64
CA PRO A 283 -17.20 7.04 -3.89
C PRO A 283 -16.76 5.58 -3.95
N ALA A 284 -16.78 4.88 -2.81
CA ALA A 284 -16.59 3.45 -2.74
C ALA A 284 -17.84 2.79 -2.12
N ASP A 285 -18.35 1.77 -2.78
CA ASP A 285 -19.35 0.89 -2.20
C ASP A 285 -18.63 -0.01 -1.18
N ALA A 286 -19.00 0.10 0.10
CA ALA A 286 -18.30 -0.57 1.20
C ALA A 286 -18.26 -2.10 1.02
N ASP A 287 -19.37 -2.72 0.60
CA ASP A 287 -19.45 -4.16 0.41
C ASP A 287 -18.59 -4.61 -0.77
N LYS A 288 -18.57 -3.84 -1.86
CA LYS A 288 -17.70 -4.15 -3.00
C LYS A 288 -16.23 -3.95 -2.68
N TYR A 289 -15.92 -2.91 -1.90
CA TYR A 289 -14.56 -2.61 -1.47
C TYR A 289 -14.01 -3.71 -0.59
N GLU A 290 -14.77 -4.10 0.43
CA GLU A 290 -14.45 -5.21 1.32
C GLU A 290 -14.17 -6.49 0.53
N LYS A 291 -15.13 -6.96 -0.27
CA LYS A 291 -14.99 -8.22 -1.03
C LYS A 291 -13.82 -8.19 -2.01
N GLY A 292 -13.62 -7.08 -2.72
CA GLY A 292 -12.55 -6.96 -3.70
C GLY A 292 -11.17 -6.97 -3.05
N VAL A 293 -10.99 -6.21 -1.97
CA VAL A 293 -9.72 -6.13 -1.25
C VAL A 293 -9.41 -7.44 -0.52
N GLU A 294 -10.39 -8.06 0.13
CA GLU A 294 -10.23 -9.36 0.77
C GLU A 294 -9.83 -10.44 -0.23
N LEU A 295 -10.45 -10.46 -1.41
CA LEU A 295 -10.10 -11.41 -2.47
C LEU A 295 -8.64 -11.23 -2.91
N ALA A 296 -8.18 -10.00 -3.08
CA ALA A 296 -6.80 -9.69 -3.47
C ALA A 296 -5.79 -10.09 -2.37
N ILE A 297 -6.03 -9.68 -1.13
CA ILE A 297 -5.20 -10.01 0.03
C ILE A 297 -5.12 -11.53 0.21
N ASN A 298 -6.27 -12.21 0.18
CA ASN A 298 -6.31 -13.65 0.33
C ASN A 298 -5.56 -14.38 -0.78
N THR A 299 -5.76 -13.96 -2.04
CA THR A 299 -5.04 -14.54 -3.18
C THR A 299 -3.52 -14.45 -3.00
N PHE A 300 -3.04 -13.29 -2.54
CA PHE A 300 -1.62 -13.08 -2.24
C PHE A 300 -1.13 -13.96 -1.08
N LEU A 301 -1.80 -13.91 0.08
CA LEU A 301 -1.37 -14.61 1.28
C LEU A 301 -1.45 -16.13 1.13
N SER A 302 -2.57 -16.68 0.62
CA SER A 302 -2.72 -18.12 0.42
C SER A 302 -1.64 -18.69 -0.49
N HIS A 303 -1.31 -17.97 -1.58
CA HIS A 303 -0.23 -18.36 -2.48
C HIS A 303 1.12 -18.43 -1.75
N HIS A 304 1.45 -17.39 -0.99
CA HIS A 304 2.75 -17.30 -0.30
C HIS A 304 2.87 -18.24 0.90
N VAL A 305 1.79 -18.55 1.62
CA VAL A 305 1.77 -19.60 2.65
C VAL A 305 2.04 -20.98 2.04
N SER A 306 1.37 -21.31 0.92
CA SER A 306 1.58 -22.57 0.20
C SER A 306 3.02 -22.69 -0.32
N GLU A 307 3.55 -21.62 -0.90
CA GLU A 307 4.94 -21.57 -1.39
C GLU A 307 5.96 -21.69 -0.26
N PHE A 308 5.72 -21.05 0.88
CA PHE A 308 6.56 -21.17 2.08
C PHE A 308 6.62 -22.62 2.56
N LYS A 309 5.45 -23.26 2.72
CA LYS A 309 5.35 -24.67 3.10
C LYS A 309 6.10 -25.56 2.11
N ASN A 310 5.72 -25.53 0.83
CA ASN A 310 6.17 -26.52 -0.15
C ASN A 310 7.67 -26.46 -0.45
N LYS A 311 8.32 -25.31 -0.22
CA LYS A 311 9.73 -25.11 -0.59
C LYS A 311 10.68 -25.12 0.61
N PHE A 312 10.20 -24.83 1.81
CA PHE A 312 11.09 -24.59 2.95
C PHE A 312 10.80 -25.48 4.16
N PHE A 313 9.59 -26.01 4.29
CA PHE A 313 9.19 -26.96 5.35
C PHE A 313 9.47 -28.41 4.92
N LYS A 314 9.97 -29.24 5.85
CA LYS A 314 10.29 -30.67 5.64
C LYS A 314 9.10 -31.60 5.85
#